data_AF-A0A5B0SB94-F1
#
_entry.id   AF-A0A5B0SB94-F1
#
_cell.length_a   1.000
_cell.length_b   1.000
_cell.length_c   1.000
_cell.angle_alpha   90.00
_cell.angle_beta   90.00
_cell.angle_gamma   90.00
#
_symmetry.space_group_name_H-M   'P 1'
#
loop_
_entity.id
_entity.type
_entity.pdbx_description
1 polymer ?
#
loop_
_entity_poly.entity_id
_entity_poly.type
_entity_poly.pdbx_seq_one_letter_code
_entity_poly.pdbx_strand_id
1 'polypeptide(L)'
;MKDFTSTGFSLKTPSAVDKHVLNGWRPSTLRSYNSAVRKFLKFAKEEIDRVFELPATEQEIYCFCYWAGRTSDDSKQNKISGVTLTKYLHGLKAWHTYHGFRYPYRSEVKVALMLKASAKADALQVRAKCKRPVMVEHLLLLHGHLSKGDELGRVLLDMALVAFWSMARLGELASDKKHGDLSKDEGV
;
A
#
# COMPACT_ATOMS: atom_id res chain seq x y z
N MET A 1 -10.92 -0.87 8.49
CA MET A 1 -9.79 -0.90 9.45
C MET A 1 -9.96 -2.01 10.49
N LYS A 2 -10.82 -3.00 10.24
CA LYS A 2 -11.25 -4.01 11.21
C LYS A 2 -10.10 -4.88 11.71
N ASP A 3 -9.22 -5.28 10.79
CA ASP A 3 -8.13 -6.22 11.09
C ASP A 3 -7.05 -5.54 11.93
N PHE A 4 -6.70 -4.29 11.62
CA PHE A 4 -5.68 -3.55 12.36
C PHE A 4 -6.10 -3.27 13.82
N THR A 5 -7.38 -2.99 14.06
CA THR A 5 -7.89 -2.75 15.42
C THR A 5 -8.18 -4.05 16.18
N SER A 6 -8.03 -5.21 15.56
CA SER A 6 -8.11 -6.52 16.22
C SER A 6 -6.73 -6.97 16.71
N THR A 7 -6.67 -7.83 17.73
CA THR A 7 -5.44 -8.53 18.15
C THR A 7 -5.13 -9.78 17.32
N GLY A 8 -5.96 -10.08 16.31
CA GLY A 8 -5.87 -11.26 15.43
C GLY A 8 -6.98 -12.27 15.68
N PHE A 9 -7.48 -12.31 16.91
CA PHE A 9 -8.67 -13.08 17.30
C PHE A 9 -9.78 -12.15 17.83
N SER A 10 -9.44 -11.29 18.79
CA SER A 10 -10.39 -10.42 19.46
C SER A 10 -10.58 -9.10 18.71
N LEU A 11 -11.82 -8.72 18.43
CA LEU A 11 -12.12 -7.38 17.91
C LEU A 11 -12.12 -6.40 19.09
N LYS A 12 -11.27 -5.37 19.05
CA LYS A 12 -11.31 -4.28 20.02
C LYS A 12 -11.95 -3.05 19.40
N THR A 13 -12.98 -2.52 20.05
CA THR A 13 -13.54 -1.22 19.69
C THR A 13 -12.58 -0.12 20.16
N PRO A 14 -12.09 0.75 19.26
CA PRO A 14 -11.12 1.78 19.64
C PRO A 14 -11.70 2.75 20.68
N SER A 15 -10.98 2.93 21.79
CA SER A 15 -11.26 3.97 22.79
C SER A 15 -10.98 5.38 22.24
N ALA A 16 -11.27 6.42 23.02
CA ALA A 16 -10.92 7.80 22.64
C ALA A 16 -9.41 8.01 22.46
N VAL A 17 -8.60 7.39 23.32
CA VAL A 17 -7.13 7.41 23.23
C VAL A 17 -6.67 6.67 21.97
N ASP A 18 -7.23 5.49 21.70
CA ASP A 18 -6.88 4.72 20.50
C ASP A 18 -7.19 5.48 19.21
N LYS A 19 -8.33 6.18 19.16
CA LYS A 19 -8.68 7.06 18.03
C LYS A 19 -7.65 8.18 17.85
N HIS A 20 -7.17 8.76 18.94
CA HIS A 20 -6.12 9.78 18.88
C HIS A 20 -4.81 9.20 18.33
N VAL A 21 -4.42 8.00 18.77
CA VAL A 21 -3.25 7.28 18.22
C VAL A 21 -3.43 6.98 16.72
N LEU A 22 -4.61 6.51 16.32
CA LEU A 22 -4.91 6.23 14.90
C LEU A 22 -4.80 7.49 14.04
N ASN A 23 -5.19 8.66 14.56
CA ASN A 23 -5.05 9.94 13.86
C ASN A 23 -3.58 10.36 13.62
N GLY A 24 -2.62 9.73 14.31
CA GLY A 24 -1.19 9.91 14.05
C GLY A 24 -0.75 9.41 12.66
N TRP A 25 -1.55 8.56 11.99
CA TRP A 25 -1.26 8.09 10.63
C TRP A 25 -2.25 8.64 9.60
N ARG A 26 -1.74 8.90 8.39
CA ARG A 26 -2.61 9.24 7.25
C ARG A 26 -3.60 8.09 6.96
N PRO A 27 -4.83 8.37 6.49
CA PRO A 27 -5.82 7.34 6.16
C PRO A 27 -5.33 6.32 5.11
N SER A 28 -4.51 6.75 4.15
CA SER A 28 -3.85 5.86 3.18
C SER A 28 -2.89 4.87 3.84
N THR A 29 -2.10 5.32 4.81
CA THR A 29 -1.18 4.49 5.58
C THR A 29 -1.93 3.43 6.40
N LEU A 30 -3.00 3.81 7.10
CA LEU A 30 -3.83 2.86 7.86
C LEU A 30 -4.47 1.79 6.97
N ARG A 31 -4.90 2.14 5.75
CA ARG A 31 -5.40 1.17 4.77
C ARG A 31 -4.32 0.17 4.35
N SER A 32 -3.09 0.64 4.15
CA SER A 32 -1.94 -0.22 3.86
C SER A 32 -1.61 -1.13 5.03
N TYR A 33 -1.60 -0.61 6.26
CA TYR A 33 -1.33 -1.40 7.47
C TYR A 33 -2.42 -2.45 7.72
N ASN A 34 -3.70 -2.10 7.57
CA ASN A 34 -4.78 -3.08 7.66
C ASN A 34 -4.62 -4.19 6.62
N SER A 35 -4.18 -3.86 5.40
CA SER A 35 -3.90 -4.86 4.36
C SER A 35 -2.76 -5.80 4.74
N ALA A 36 -1.72 -5.26 5.40
CA ALA A 36 -0.62 -6.03 5.94
C ALA A 36 -1.07 -7.02 7.01
N VAL A 37 -1.83 -6.53 8.01
CA VAL A 37 -2.39 -7.37 9.08
C VAL A 37 -3.28 -8.45 8.49
N ARG A 38 -4.17 -8.12 7.56
CA ARG A 38 -5.02 -9.11 6.88
C ARG A 38 -4.23 -10.21 6.18
N LYS A 39 -3.13 -9.88 5.50
CA LYS A 39 -2.28 -10.89 4.84
C LYS A 39 -1.53 -11.75 5.86
N PHE A 40 -1.08 -11.16 6.97
CA PHE A 40 -0.47 -11.90 8.06
C PHE A 40 -1.47 -12.85 8.73
N LEU A 41 -2.71 -12.42 8.97
CA LEU A 41 -3.76 -13.29 9.53
C LEU A 41 -4.14 -14.43 8.58
N LYS A 42 -4.09 -14.20 7.25
CA LYS A 42 -4.22 -15.28 6.27
C LYS A 42 -3.10 -16.31 6.42
N PHE A 43 -1.84 -15.86 6.50
CA PHE A 43 -0.70 -16.72 6.78
C PHE A 43 -0.88 -17.49 8.09
N ALA A 44 -1.25 -16.80 9.17
CA ALA A 44 -1.45 -17.40 10.48
C ALA A 44 -2.50 -18.51 10.45
N LYS A 45 -3.60 -18.30 9.72
CA LYS A 45 -4.65 -19.31 9.57
C LYS A 45 -4.19 -20.55 8.79
N GLU A 46 -3.26 -20.39 7.84
CA GLU A 46 -2.79 -21.48 6.97
C GLU A 46 -1.61 -22.25 7.57
N GLU A 47 -0.73 -21.58 8.32
CA GLU A 47 0.58 -22.13 8.69
C GLU A 47 0.83 -22.19 10.21
N ILE A 48 -0.06 -21.63 11.04
CA ILE A 48 0.08 -21.68 12.50
C ILE A 48 -1.00 -22.62 13.06
N ASP A 49 -0.57 -23.69 13.74
CA ASP A 49 -1.43 -24.74 14.32
C ASP A 49 -2.22 -24.31 15.57
N ARG A 50 -2.33 -22.99 15.81
CA ARG A 50 -3.07 -22.41 16.92
C ARG A 50 -3.81 -21.17 16.49
N VAL A 51 -4.83 -20.80 17.26
CA VAL A 51 -5.46 -19.48 17.14
C VAL A 51 -4.40 -18.41 17.42
N PHE A 52 -4.12 -17.59 16.40
CA PHE A 52 -3.15 -16.51 16.52
C PHE A 52 -3.76 -15.31 17.27
N GLU A 53 -3.00 -14.82 18.24
CA GLU A 53 -3.22 -13.52 18.88
C GLU A 53 -1.86 -12.86 19.12
N LEU A 54 -1.81 -11.53 19.01
CA LEU A 54 -0.60 -10.76 19.30
C LEU A 54 -0.06 -11.05 20.72
N PRO A 55 1.28 -11.00 20.92
CA PRO A 55 2.32 -10.62 19.95
C PRO A 55 2.74 -11.73 18.99
N ALA A 56 3.17 -11.35 17.80
CA ALA A 56 3.86 -12.27 16.89
C ALA A 56 5.28 -12.55 17.40
N THR A 57 5.68 -13.82 17.37
CA THR A 57 7.03 -14.27 17.71
C THR A 57 8.01 -14.01 16.57
N GLU A 58 9.31 -14.03 16.87
CA GLU A 58 10.37 -13.95 15.86
C GLU A 58 10.20 -15.01 14.77
N GLN A 59 9.89 -16.25 15.18
CA GLN A 59 9.72 -17.37 14.26
C GLN A 59 8.51 -17.19 13.35
N GLU A 60 7.38 -16.71 13.87
CA GLU A 60 6.19 -16.41 13.05
C GLU A 60 6.46 -15.28 12.05
N ILE A 61 7.26 -14.27 12.41
CA ILE A 61 7.71 -13.23 11.47
C ILE A 61 8.61 -13.81 10.38
N TYR A 62 9.53 -14.71 10.71
CA TYR A 62 10.37 -15.38 9.69
C TYR A 62 9.52 -16.25 8.76
N CYS A 63 8.64 -17.09 9.31
CA CYS A 63 7.75 -17.93 8.53
C CYS A 63 6.85 -17.08 7.62
N PHE A 64 6.31 -15.97 8.13
CA PHE A 64 5.55 -15.03 7.30
C PHE A 64 6.39 -14.45 6.16
N CYS A 65 7.64 -14.01 6.43
CA CYS A 65 8.52 -13.49 5.40
C CYS A 65 8.78 -14.53 4.30
N TYR A 66 9.00 -15.80 4.68
CA TYR A 66 9.22 -16.88 3.72
C TYR A 66 7.94 -17.24 2.94
N TRP A 67 6.81 -17.32 3.62
CA TRP A 67 5.52 -17.65 3.02
C TRP A 67 5.05 -16.57 2.05
N ALA A 68 5.15 -15.29 2.44
CA ALA A 68 4.69 -14.15 1.65
C ALA A 68 5.72 -13.66 0.62
N GLY A 69 7.01 -13.68 0.93
CA GLY A 69 8.05 -13.16 0.04
C GLY A 69 8.32 -14.08 -1.14
N ARG A 70 8.52 -13.50 -2.34
CA ARG A 70 8.93 -14.24 -3.53
C ARG A 70 10.20 -15.05 -3.29
N THR A 71 10.20 -16.27 -3.79
CA THR A 71 11.32 -17.21 -3.74
C THR A 71 11.75 -17.59 -5.15
N SER A 72 12.91 -18.21 -5.33
CA SER A 72 13.40 -18.63 -6.65
C SER A 72 12.48 -19.63 -7.35
N ASP A 73 11.66 -20.36 -6.58
CA ASP A 73 10.61 -21.26 -7.04
C ASP A 73 9.25 -20.67 -6.63
N ASP A 74 8.60 -19.98 -7.57
CA ASP A 74 7.40 -19.16 -7.33
C ASP A 74 6.16 -19.81 -7.97
N SER A 75 5.77 -20.98 -7.44
CA SER A 75 4.52 -21.66 -7.82
C SER A 75 3.29 -21.22 -7.00
N LYS A 76 3.49 -20.50 -5.89
CA LYS A 76 2.40 -20.14 -4.95
C LYS A 76 1.78 -18.77 -5.25
N GLN A 77 0.45 -18.71 -5.29
CA GLN A 77 -0.34 -17.50 -5.56
C GLN A 77 -0.28 -16.44 -4.43
N ASN A 78 0.24 -16.80 -3.25
CA ASN A 78 0.33 -15.91 -2.08
C ASN A 78 1.57 -14.99 -2.08
N LYS A 79 2.44 -15.10 -3.09
CA LYS A 79 3.73 -14.40 -3.13
C LYS A 79 3.60 -12.92 -3.47
N ILE A 80 4.38 -12.08 -2.79
CA ILE A 80 4.45 -10.62 -2.97
C ILE A 80 5.89 -10.15 -3.12
N SER A 81 6.07 -9.01 -3.78
CA SER A 81 7.40 -8.40 -3.93
C SER A 81 8.05 -8.09 -2.58
N GLY A 82 9.38 -8.10 -2.52
CA GLY A 82 10.16 -7.68 -1.37
C GLY A 82 9.80 -6.25 -0.93
N VAL A 83 9.54 -5.34 -1.87
CA VAL A 83 9.10 -3.97 -1.56
C VAL A 83 7.75 -3.96 -0.85
N THR A 84 6.79 -4.77 -1.31
CA THR A 84 5.48 -4.91 -0.66
C THR A 84 5.63 -5.57 0.71
N LEU A 85 6.48 -6.60 0.83
CA LEU A 85 6.73 -7.30 2.08
C LEU A 85 7.33 -6.36 3.13
N THR A 86 8.29 -5.50 2.76
CA THR A 86 8.83 -4.45 3.64
C THR A 86 7.73 -3.53 4.17
N LYS A 87 6.84 -3.05 3.28
CA LYS A 87 5.69 -2.22 3.70
C LYS A 87 4.78 -2.97 4.67
N TYR A 88 4.61 -4.28 4.47
CA TYR A 88 3.77 -5.10 5.34
C TYR A 88 4.39 -5.26 6.71
N LEU A 89 5.70 -5.49 6.80
CA LEU A 89 6.43 -5.53 8.06
C LEU A 89 6.33 -4.21 8.84
N HIS A 90 6.37 -3.06 8.17
CA HIS A 90 6.10 -1.77 8.83
C HIS A 90 4.68 -1.70 9.41
N GLY A 91 3.69 -2.23 8.68
CA GLY A 91 2.33 -2.35 9.17
C GLY A 91 2.21 -3.27 10.38
N LEU A 92 2.93 -4.39 10.39
CA LEU A 92 2.97 -5.31 11.54
C LEU A 92 3.66 -4.68 12.75
N LYS A 93 4.74 -3.93 12.57
CA LYS A 93 5.37 -3.14 13.64
C LYS A 93 4.39 -2.15 14.25
N ALA A 94 3.73 -1.36 13.41
CA ALA A 94 2.71 -0.40 13.85
C ALA A 94 1.53 -1.09 14.55
N TRP A 95 1.14 -2.27 14.10
CA TRP A 95 0.08 -3.08 14.72
C TRP A 95 0.45 -3.52 16.14
N HIS A 96 1.68 -3.98 16.36
CA HIS A 96 2.19 -4.28 17.70
C HIS A 96 2.20 -3.03 18.58
N THR A 97 2.75 -1.92 18.08
CA THR A 97 2.81 -0.64 18.80
C THR A 97 1.43 -0.14 19.20
N TYR A 98 0.45 -0.20 18.30
CA TYR A 98 -0.92 0.24 18.56
C TYR A 98 -1.58 -0.56 19.69
N HIS A 99 -1.35 -1.88 19.75
CA HIS A 99 -1.89 -2.73 20.83
C HIS A 99 -1.02 -2.77 22.10
N GLY A 100 0.05 -1.99 22.17
CA GLY A 100 0.96 -1.94 23.33
C GLY A 100 1.89 -3.15 23.46
N PHE A 101 2.04 -3.95 22.40
CA PHE A 101 2.94 -5.10 22.39
C PHE A 101 4.32 -4.74 21.82
N ARG A 102 5.36 -5.42 22.31
CA ARG A 102 6.72 -5.29 21.77
C ARG A 102 6.86 -6.11 20.49
N TYR A 103 7.26 -5.46 19.40
CA TYR A 103 7.64 -6.16 18.17
C TYR A 103 8.95 -6.96 18.37
N PRO A 104 9.10 -8.16 17.78
CA PRO A 104 10.30 -8.98 17.92
C PRO A 104 11.53 -8.40 17.17
N TYR A 105 12.14 -7.34 17.70
CA TYR A 105 13.23 -6.61 17.02
C TYR A 105 14.51 -7.43 16.77
N ARG A 106 14.77 -8.48 17.56
CA ARG A 106 15.91 -9.39 17.29
C ARG A 106 15.81 -10.07 15.93
N SER A 107 14.61 -10.13 15.35
CA SER A 107 14.38 -10.64 13.99
C SER A 107 14.91 -9.78 12.85
N GLU A 108 15.24 -8.51 13.10
CA GLU A 108 15.49 -7.55 12.01
C GLU A 108 16.65 -7.92 11.10
N VAL A 109 17.74 -8.47 11.64
CA VAL A 109 18.92 -8.84 10.84
C VAL A 109 18.58 -9.96 9.86
N LYS A 110 17.92 -11.02 10.34
CA LYS A 110 17.53 -12.16 9.49
C LYS A 110 16.41 -11.77 8.53
N VAL A 111 15.44 -10.98 8.97
CA VAL A 111 14.38 -10.41 8.10
C VAL A 111 15.00 -9.58 6.98
N ALA A 112 16.00 -8.73 7.27
CA ALA A 112 16.67 -7.95 6.24
C ALA A 112 17.35 -8.83 5.19
N LEU A 113 17.95 -9.96 5.59
CA LEU A 113 18.51 -10.94 4.66
C LEU A 113 17.43 -11.62 3.81
N MET A 114 16.29 -11.96 4.40
CA MET A 114 15.14 -12.53 3.68
C MET A 114 14.53 -11.55 2.67
N LEU A 115 14.47 -10.26 3.02
CA LEU A 115 14.03 -9.20 2.12
C LEU A 115 15.01 -9.03 0.94
N LYS A 116 16.32 -9.09 1.20
CA LYS A 116 17.34 -9.09 0.14
C LYS A 116 17.19 -10.30 -0.80
N ALA A 117 16.92 -11.49 -0.25
CA ALA A 117 16.66 -12.68 -1.05
C ALA A 117 15.40 -12.52 -1.93
N SER A 118 14.32 -11.97 -1.35
CA SER A 118 13.09 -11.66 -2.09
C SER A 118 13.34 -10.64 -3.21
N ALA A 119 14.15 -9.61 -2.96
CA ALA A 119 14.51 -8.60 -3.96
C ALA A 119 15.33 -9.19 -5.12
N LYS A 120 16.20 -10.18 -4.85
CA LYS A 120 16.90 -10.92 -5.90
C LYS A 120 15.91 -11.74 -6.74
N ALA A 121 14.97 -12.42 -6.11
CA ALA A 121 13.92 -13.16 -6.84
C ALA A 121 13.02 -12.21 -7.67
N ASP A 122 12.65 -11.06 -7.12
CA ASP A 122 11.91 -10.01 -7.84
C ASP A 122 12.64 -9.54 -9.10
N ALA A 123 13.97 -9.42 -9.05
CA ALA A 123 14.79 -8.98 -10.17
C ALA A 123 14.89 -10.01 -11.30
N LEU A 124 14.74 -11.31 -10.97
CA LEU A 124 14.74 -12.40 -11.93
C LEU A 124 13.37 -12.60 -12.59
N GLN A 125 12.29 -12.19 -11.94
CA GLN A 125 10.99 -12.15 -12.59
C GLN A 125 11.04 -11.17 -13.76
N VAL A 126 10.55 -11.61 -14.93
CA VAL A 126 10.39 -10.75 -16.10
C VAL A 126 9.69 -9.49 -15.63
N ARG A 127 10.36 -8.32 -15.70
CA ARG A 127 9.81 -7.05 -15.25
C ARG A 127 8.43 -6.94 -15.86
N ALA A 128 7.40 -6.96 -15.00
CA ALA A 128 6.02 -6.82 -15.42
C ALA A 128 5.96 -5.68 -16.44
N LYS A 129 5.48 -6.01 -17.65
CA LYS A 129 5.48 -5.15 -18.84
C LYS A 129 5.34 -3.70 -18.40
N CYS A 130 6.44 -2.92 -18.46
CA CYS A 130 6.39 -1.52 -18.08
C CYS A 130 5.19 -0.91 -18.80
N LYS A 131 4.34 -0.19 -18.06
CA LYS A 131 3.24 0.55 -18.69
C LYS A 131 3.85 1.37 -19.81
N ARG A 132 3.37 1.18 -21.03
CA ARG A 132 3.87 1.95 -22.17
C ARG A 132 3.64 3.43 -21.86
N PRO A 133 4.60 4.31 -22.18
CA PRO A 133 4.40 5.73 -21.97
C PRO A 133 3.15 6.19 -22.69
N VAL A 134 2.46 7.18 -22.10
CA VAL A 134 1.44 7.92 -22.84
C VAL A 134 2.18 8.71 -23.92
N MET A 135 1.75 8.59 -25.17
CA MET A 135 2.34 9.25 -26.32
C MET A 135 1.38 10.33 -26.83
N VAL A 136 1.90 11.27 -27.63
CA VAL A 136 1.09 12.34 -28.25
C VAL A 136 -0.07 11.77 -29.08
N GLU A 137 0.10 10.62 -29.72
CA GLU A 137 -0.98 9.93 -30.44
C GLU A 137 -2.19 9.60 -29.55
N HIS A 138 -1.97 9.25 -28.28
CA HIS A 138 -3.06 9.02 -27.34
C HIS A 138 -3.81 10.32 -27.01
N LEU A 139 -3.10 11.46 -26.94
CA LEU A 139 -3.74 12.76 -26.75
C LEU A 139 -4.56 13.18 -27.96
N LEU A 140 -4.08 12.88 -29.19
CA LEU A 140 -4.84 13.15 -30.41
C LEU A 140 -6.13 12.32 -30.46
N LEU A 141 -6.07 11.06 -30.03
CA LEU A 141 -7.26 10.21 -29.89
C LEU A 141 -8.23 10.78 -28.84
N LEU A 142 -7.74 11.19 -27.67
CA LEU A 142 -8.56 11.83 -26.65
C LEU A 142 -9.21 13.11 -27.16
N HIS A 143 -8.44 13.97 -27.85
CA HIS A 143 -8.95 15.18 -28.47
C HIS A 143 -10.08 14.86 -29.46
N GLY A 144 -9.89 13.86 -30.34
CA GLY A 144 -10.91 13.48 -31.32
C GLY A 144 -12.26 13.07 -30.71
N HIS A 145 -12.25 12.46 -29.52
CA HIS A 145 -13.45 12.01 -28.82
C HIS A 145 -14.03 13.06 -27.86
N LEU A 146 -13.17 13.78 -27.14
CA LEU A 146 -13.57 14.65 -26.03
C LEU A 146 -13.80 16.11 -26.44
N SER A 147 -13.16 16.59 -27.51
CA SER A 147 -13.33 17.99 -27.98
C SER A 147 -14.76 18.32 -28.40
N LYS A 148 -15.50 17.31 -28.86
CA LYS A 148 -16.90 17.41 -29.30
C LYS A 148 -17.89 16.90 -28.24
N GLY A 149 -17.38 16.55 -27.05
CA GLY A 149 -18.18 16.01 -25.95
C GLY A 149 -18.92 17.09 -25.16
N ASP A 150 -19.51 16.67 -24.05
CA ASP A 150 -20.12 17.55 -23.05
C ASP A 150 -19.06 18.41 -22.32
N GLU A 151 -19.51 19.28 -21.42
CA GLU A 151 -18.62 20.14 -20.63
C GLU A 151 -17.58 19.31 -19.84
N LEU A 152 -18.00 18.17 -19.29
CA LEU A 152 -17.10 17.25 -18.61
C LEU A 152 -16.03 16.70 -19.56
N GLY A 153 -16.40 16.28 -20.78
CA GLY A 153 -15.46 15.83 -21.80
C GLY A 153 -14.38 16.86 -22.11
N ARG A 154 -14.76 18.13 -22.27
CA ARG A 154 -13.80 19.23 -22.53
C ARG A 154 -12.86 19.45 -21.34
N VAL A 155 -13.38 19.47 -20.12
CA VAL A 155 -12.55 19.58 -18.90
C VAL A 155 -11.57 18.41 -18.76
N LEU A 156 -12.00 17.19 -19.06
CA LEU A 156 -11.13 16.01 -19.03
C LEU A 156 -10.00 16.09 -20.07
N LEU A 157 -10.29 16.65 -21.25
CA LEU A 157 -9.29 16.89 -22.29
C LEU A 157 -8.25 17.91 -21.83
N ASP A 158 -8.68 19.06 -21.31
CA ASP A 158 -7.79 20.10 -20.79
C ASP A 158 -6.93 19.56 -19.65
N MET A 159 -7.52 18.80 -18.73
CA MET A 159 -6.81 18.15 -17.64
C MET A 159 -5.78 17.15 -18.14
N ALA A 160 -6.10 16.35 -19.16
CA ALA A 160 -5.17 15.40 -19.76
C ALA A 160 -3.98 16.10 -20.44
N LEU A 161 -4.23 17.22 -21.13
CA LEU A 161 -3.19 18.04 -21.74
C LEU A 161 -2.27 18.64 -20.68
N VAL A 162 -2.83 19.24 -19.63
CA VAL A 162 -2.04 19.80 -18.53
C VAL A 162 -1.22 18.69 -17.85
N ALA A 163 -1.82 17.56 -17.49
CA ALA A 163 -1.13 16.44 -16.87
C ALA A 163 0.05 15.92 -17.71
N PHE A 164 -0.16 15.82 -19.02
CA PHE A 164 0.86 15.32 -19.94
C PHE A 164 2.04 16.29 -20.06
N TRP A 165 1.80 17.57 -20.32
CA TRP A 165 2.85 18.54 -20.59
C TRP A 165 3.55 19.07 -19.33
N SER A 166 2.83 19.18 -18.22
CA SER A 166 3.43 19.59 -16.94
C SER A 166 4.06 18.42 -16.18
N MET A 167 3.83 17.18 -16.62
CA MET A 167 4.14 15.96 -15.87
C MET A 167 3.50 15.93 -14.46
N ALA A 168 2.41 16.68 -14.27
CA ALA A 168 1.69 16.74 -13.00
C ALA A 168 1.01 15.41 -12.69
N ARG A 169 0.97 15.06 -11.41
CA ARG A 169 0.21 13.89 -10.95
C ARG A 169 -1.28 14.23 -10.96
N LEU A 170 -2.12 13.24 -11.25
CA LEU A 170 -3.57 13.47 -11.23
C LEU A 170 -4.08 14.00 -9.89
N GLY A 171 -3.47 13.59 -8.77
CA GLY A 171 -3.83 14.10 -7.44
C GLY A 171 -3.39 15.55 -7.16
N GLU A 172 -2.60 16.16 -8.04
CA GLU A 172 -2.24 17.59 -7.98
C GLU A 172 -3.25 18.43 -8.78
N LEU A 173 -3.85 17.83 -9.83
CA LEU A 173 -4.82 18.50 -10.69
C LEU A 173 -6.27 18.27 -10.25
N ALA A 174 -6.55 17.16 -9.58
CA ALA A 174 -7.87 16.79 -9.11
C ALA A 174 -8.05 17.12 -7.62
N SER A 175 -9.20 17.70 -7.27
CA SER A 175 -9.59 17.95 -5.89
C SER A 175 -10.78 17.07 -5.50
N ASP A 176 -10.73 16.51 -4.29
CA ASP A 176 -11.88 15.82 -3.69
C ASP A 176 -12.99 16.81 -3.26
N LYS A 177 -12.69 18.12 -3.26
CA LYS A 177 -13.67 19.16 -2.94
C LYS A 177 -14.41 19.57 -4.20
N LYS A 178 -15.75 19.55 -4.14
CA LYS A 178 -16.63 19.99 -5.23
C LYS A 178 -16.53 21.49 -5.53
N HIS A 179 -16.11 22.29 -4.54
CA HIS A 179 -15.96 23.73 -4.64
C HIS A 179 -14.68 24.15 -3.92
N GLY A 180 -13.98 25.13 -4.47
CA GLY A 180 -12.83 25.78 -3.84
C GLY A 180 -12.91 27.28 -4.11
N ASP A 181 -12.47 28.09 -3.13
CA ASP A 181 -12.25 29.51 -3.35
C ASP A 181 -11.02 29.68 -4.23
N LEU A 182 -11.20 30.30 -5.39
CA LEU A 182 -10.11 30.70 -6.26
C LEU A 182 -9.46 31.96 -5.68
N SER A 183 -8.58 31.82 -4.69
CA SER A 183 -7.68 32.91 -4.33
C SER A 183 -6.61 33.02 -5.43
N LYS A 184 -6.54 34.17 -6.11
CA LYS A 184 -5.39 34.47 -6.96
C LYS A 184 -4.15 34.48 -6.08
N ASP A 185 -3.19 33.62 -6.39
CA ASP A 185 -1.85 33.70 -5.82
C ASP A 185 -1.23 34.97 -6.41
N GLU A 186 -0.99 35.99 -5.57
CA GLU A 186 -0.17 37.14 -5.95
C GLU A 186 1.28 36.66 -6.02
N GLY A 187 1.63 36.09 -7.17
CA GLY A 187 2.93 35.46 -7.40
C GLY A 187 4.09 36.37 -6.98
N VAL A 188 5.03 35.78 -6.23
CA VAL A 188 6.34 36.37 -5.89
C VAL A 188 7.33 36.14 -7.02
#